data_AF-A0A177P8V9-F1
#
_entry.id   AF-A0A177P8V9-F1
#
_cell.length_a   1.000
_cell.length_b   1.000
_cell.length_c   1.000
_cell.angle_alpha   90.00
_cell.angle_beta   90.00
_cell.angle_gamma   90.00
#
_symmetry.space_group_name_H-M   'P 1'
#
loop_
_entity.id
_entity.type
_entity.pdbx_description
1 polymer ?
#
loop_
_entity_poly.entity_id
_entity_poly.type
_entity_poly.pdbx_seq_one_letter_code
_entity_poly.pdbx_strand_id
1 'polypeptide(L)' 'MPRFTIDLSAEIDQKLTEISRKEGISKAEAMRRAFALLAVAEQEKSKGNSLGIVRENADSHELQAIGRIVGV' A
#
# COMPACT_ATOMS: atom_id res chain seq x y z
N MET A 1 10.52 -10.86 -18.32
CA MET A 1 9.54 -10.51 -17.27
C MET A 1 8.20 -10.24 -17.93
N PRO A 2 7.06 -10.67 -17.34
CA PRO A 2 5.74 -10.32 -17.85
C PRO A 2 5.58 -8.79 -17.88
N ARG A 3 4.92 -8.28 -18.93
CA ARG A 3 4.65 -6.86 -19.11
C ARG A 3 3.14 -6.65 -19.09
N PHE A 4 2.71 -5.64 -18.35
CA PHE A 4 1.32 -5.25 -18.24
C PHE A 4 1.21 -3.75 -18.50
N THR A 5 0.23 -3.36 -19.31
CA THR A 5 -0.10 -1.96 -19.60
C THR A 5 -1.42 -1.65 -18.94
N ILE A 6 -1.48 -0.53 -18.22
CA ILE A 6 -2.67 -0.06 -17.52
C ILE A 6 -2.95 1.37 -17.92
N ASP A 7 -4.23 1.66 -18.12
CA ASP A 7 -4.70 3.04 -18.20
C ASP A 7 -4.98 3.52 -16.79
N LEU A 8 -4.32 4.61 -16.41
CA LEU A 8 -4.47 5.24 -15.10
C LEU A 8 -5.31 6.49 -15.22
N SER A 9 -6.16 6.74 -14.22
CA SER A 9 -6.73 8.06 -14.06
C SER A 9 -5.62 9.08 -13.78
N ALA A 10 -5.85 10.33 -14.17
CA ALA A 10 -4.90 11.42 -13.93
C ALA A 10 -4.52 11.55 -12.44
N GLU A 11 -5.48 11.34 -11.54
CA GLU A 11 -5.27 11.37 -10.09
C GLU A 11 -4.26 10.30 -9.62
N ILE A 12 -4.38 9.07 -10.12
CA ILE A 12 -3.48 7.98 -9.74
C ILE A 12 -2.08 8.21 -10.30
N ASP A 13 -1.97 8.67 -11.55
CA ASP A 13 -0.68 9.00 -12.15
C ASP A 13 0.05 10.12 -11.37
N GLN A 14 -0.69 11.11 -10.91
CA GLN A 14 -0.16 12.18 -10.07
C GLN A 14 0.34 11.63 -8.73
N LYS A 15 -0.46 10.81 -8.02
CA LYS A 15 -0.03 10.18 -6.76
C LYS A 15 1.22 9.33 -6.94
N LEU A 16 1.31 8.56 -8.02
CA LEU A 16 2.52 7.79 -8.32
C LEU A 16 3.72 8.69 -8.58
N THR A 17 3.52 9.83 -9.26
CA THR A 17 4.58 10.83 -9.48
C THR A 17 5.10 11.40 -8.16
N GLU A 18 4.20 11.71 -7.24
CA GLU A 18 4.53 12.24 -5.90
C GLU A 18 5.31 11.22 -5.07
N ILE A 19 4.85 9.96 -5.03
CA ILE A 19 5.53 8.85 -4.35
C ILE A 19 6.92 8.64 -4.96
N SER A 20 7.01 8.59 -6.29
CA SER A 20 8.27 8.42 -7.00
C SER A 20 9.29 9.50 -6.65
N ARG A 21 8.86 10.77 -6.59
CA ARG A 21 9.73 11.90 -6.21
C ARG A 21 10.15 11.83 -4.75
N LYS A 22 9.20 11.56 -3.85
CA LYS A 22 9.45 11.52 -2.40
C LYS A 22 10.44 10.41 -2.03
N GLU A 23 10.25 9.23 -2.61
CA GLU A 23 11.01 8.03 -2.25
C GLU A 23 12.22 7.78 -3.17
N GLY A 24 12.42 8.59 -4.21
CA GLY A 24 13.53 8.45 -5.16
C GLY A 24 13.44 7.18 -6.03
N ILE A 25 12.23 6.71 -6.35
CA ILE A 25 11.99 5.46 -7.10
C ILE A 25 11.18 5.70 -8.38
N SER A 26 11.28 4.80 -9.35
CA SER A 26 10.43 4.85 -10.56
C SER A 26 8.94 4.59 -10.26
N LYS A 27 8.03 5.08 -11.11
CA LYS A 27 6.59 4.76 -10.99
C LYS A 27 6.33 3.26 -11.08
N ALA A 28 7.10 2.56 -11.90
CA ALA A 28 7.02 1.11 -12.02
C ALA A 28 7.41 0.40 -10.72
N GLU A 29 8.38 0.92 -9.97
CA GLU A 29 8.75 0.41 -8.66
C GLU A 29 7.67 0.69 -7.61
N ALA A 30 7.09 1.89 -7.61
CA ALA A 30 5.95 2.21 -6.76
C ALA A 30 4.77 1.25 -7.02
N MET A 31 4.45 0.97 -8.29
CA MET A 31 3.42 -0.01 -8.66
C MET A 31 3.77 -1.43 -8.21
N ARG A 32 5.03 -1.87 -8.34
CA ARG A 32 5.46 -3.18 -7.83
C ARG A 32 5.22 -3.30 -6.32
N ARG A 33 5.55 -2.27 -5.54
CA ARG A 33 5.29 -2.26 -4.10
C ARG A 33 3.79 -2.30 -3.78
N ALA A 34 2.96 -1.59 -4.55
CA ALA A 34 1.51 -1.64 -4.39
C ALA A 34 0.95 -3.06 -4.65
N PHE A 35 1.43 -3.75 -5.69
CA PHE A 35 1.05 -5.15 -5.94
C PHE A 35 1.51 -6.10 -4.84
N ALA A 36 2.71 -5.90 -4.28
CA ALA A 36 3.18 -6.68 -3.14
C ALA A 36 2.27 -6.50 -1.92
N LEU A 37 1.83 -5.27 -1.65
CA LEU A 37 0.88 -4.98 -0.57
C LEU A 37 -0.47 -5.65 -0.81
N LEU A 38 -0.99 -5.63 -2.04
CA LEU A 38 -2.23 -6.33 -2.41
C LEU A 38 -2.13 -7.84 -2.14
N ALA A 39 -1.01 -8.46 -2.49
CA ALA A 39 -0.79 -9.89 -2.22
C ALA A 39 -0.83 -10.21 -0.72
N VAL A 40 -0.20 -9.38 0.11
CA VAL A 40 -0.25 -9.52 1.57
C VAL A 40 -1.68 -9.33 2.10
N ALA A 41 -2.39 -8.31 1.59
CA ALA A 41 -3.78 -8.05 1.98
C ALA A 41 -4.69 -9.26 1.75
N GLU A 42 -4.61 -9.85 0.56
CA GLU A 42 -5.43 -11.02 0.22
C GLU A 42 -5.02 -12.27 1.00
N GLN A 43 -3.72 -12.45 1.24
CA GLN A 43 -3.26 -13.54 2.09
C GLN A 43 -3.85 -13.43 3.51
N GLU A 44 -3.82 -12.25 4.12
CA GLU A 44 -4.37 -12.07 5.48
C GLU A 44 -5.90 -12.18 5.51
N LYS A 45 -6.58 -11.63 4.50
CA LYS A 45 -8.04 -11.77 4.34
C LYS A 45 -8.47 -13.23 4.22
N SER A 46 -7.71 -14.06 3.52
CA SER A 46 -7.98 -15.50 3.42
C SER A 46 -7.89 -16.24 4.76
N LYS A 47 -7.13 -15.70 5.73
CA LYS A 47 -7.02 -16.21 7.11
C LYS A 47 -8.10 -15.66 8.04
N GLY A 48 -9.02 -14.83 7.54
CA GLY A 48 -10.03 -14.13 8.35
C GLY A 48 -9.51 -12.86 9.03
N ASN A 49 -8.26 -12.46 8.77
CA ASN A 49 -7.68 -11.24 9.30
C ASN A 49 -8.09 -10.02 8.46
N SER A 50 -7.85 -8.82 8.99
CA SER A 50 -8.05 -7.56 8.28
C SER A 50 -6.81 -6.69 8.35
N LEU A 51 -6.58 -5.87 7.33
CA LEU A 51 -5.57 -4.83 7.40
C LEU A 51 -6.08 -3.65 8.23
N GLY A 52 -5.21 -3.15 9.11
CA GLY A 52 -5.48 -2.00 9.95
C GLY A 52 -4.32 -1.01 9.92
N ILE A 53 -4.63 0.25 10.23
CA ILE A 53 -3.64 1.29 10.49
C ILE A 53 -3.40 1.27 12.00
N VAL A 54 -2.14 1.11 12.39
CA VAL A 54 -1.71 1.14 13.79
C VAL A 54 -0.96 2.43 14.08
N ARG A 55 -1.16 2.96 15.28
CA ARG A 55 -0.33 4.02 15.87
C ARG A 55 0.46 3.43 17.00
N GLU A 56 1.77 3.63 16.97
CA GLU A 56 2.65 3.27 18.07
C GLU A 56 2.67 4.40 19.09
N ASN A 57 2.49 4.07 20.37
CA ASN A 57 2.71 5.00 21.46
C ASN A 57 4.22 5.21 21.65
N ALA A 58 4.67 6.46 21.69
CA ALA A 58 6.08 6.81 21.77
C ALA A 58 6.75 6.39 23.10
N ASP A 59 5.99 6.30 24.18
CA ASP A 59 6.51 6.00 25.52
C ASP A 59 6.41 4.52 25.86
N SER A 60 5.29 3.86 25.50
CA SER A 60 5.03 2.45 25.84
C SER A 60 5.33 1.46 24.72
N HIS A 61 5.59 1.92 23.49
CA HIS A 61 5.70 1.09 22.29
C HIS A 61 4.46 0.22 22.00
N GLU A 62 3.33 0.48 22.66
CA GLU A 62 2.09 -0.25 22.42
C GLU A 62 1.49 0.16 21.08
N LEU A 63 1.04 -0.83 20.33
CA LEU A 63 0.35 -0.63 19.05
C LEU A 63 -1.15 -0.50 19.28
N GLN A 64 -1.70 0.68 19.02
CA GLN A 64 -3.13 0.92 19.01
C GLN A 64 -3.67 0.85 17.58
N ALA A 65 -4.66 0.01 17.34
CA ALA A 65 -5.41 0.03 16.08
C ALA A 65 -6.27 1.30 16.02
N ILE A 66 -6.01 2.17 15.04
CA ILE A 66 -6.72 3.45 14.87
C ILE A 66 -7.61 3.49 13.63
N GLY A 67 -7.53 2.47 12.77
CA GLY A 67 -8.40 2.35 11.60
C GLY A 67 -8.34 0.95 11.00
N ARG A 68 -9.41 0.55 10.32
CA ARG A 68 -9.48 -0.67 9.52
C ARG A 68 -9.56 -0.28 8.05
N ILE A 69 -8.75 -0.91 7.21
CA ILE A 69 -8.81 -0.72 5.76
C ILE A 69 -9.90 -1.65 5.21
N VAL A 70 -10.81 -1.09 4.41
CA VAL A 70 -11.92 -1.82 3.78
C VAL A 70 -11.81 -1.64 2.27
N GLY A 71 -11.99 -2.72 1.51
CA GLY A 71 -11.96 -2.68 0.04
C GLY A 71 -10.57 -2.74 -0.59
N VAL A 72 -9.61 -3.37 0.09
CA VAL A 72 -8.36 -3.84 -0.55
C VAL A 72 -8.65 -5.11 -1.32
#